data_AF-A0A8I2K4E9-F1
#
_entry.id   AF-A0A8I2K4E9-F1
#
_cell.length_a   1.000
_cell.length_b   1.000
_cell.length_c   1.000
_cell.angle_alpha   90.00
_cell.angle_beta   90.00
_cell.angle_gamma   90.00
#
_symmetry.space_group_name_H-M   'P 1'
#
loop_
_entity.id
_entity.type
_entity.pdbx_description
1 polymer ?
#
loop_
_entity_poly.entity_id
_entity_poly.type
_entity_poly.pdbx_seq_one_letter_code
_entity_poly.pdbx_strand_id
1 'polypeptide(L)'
;MAEDGDEKLPVKVEILSITIDSQITPCLENTPVKTPNWEPGIDLKDGDGSKRPGVFEIFEKESGGPDVSEIVDKKYNKLLVKVRVMALGACKEAILIGELDGIIFSGKIEGTDSSGEIVDFFVFPRDEPTYFKRIWGDMNWILFCDNRRFTVKPPKTRLEIFWIYGYPGQMYKKGVWIEVLRRLDTECLGLQNKSWVIRRIVNYCHSGTGLRYDSYRCASNYGLIYNGGSFNLEAFLEKAHPFCNCFDQAGAIQTLLGALGINVTWKGMNPFGYLCETNLIGRGRCNNPWFLASDRSRPEMLPVNSTKRYGFVSHAFCMWKEGNFDIILDACVGPHYARDIKKSHLTGYKQAYIDISIDASTNLYPNKYFQHPGRLKDMEDLTGVTGIGDVTFSPAEEYFKCLTDKEKERIKEFKEDIKFNDIGKDIPPDEGVVFDWPDPWDWPGLGDTPWARKFKDLRNGIDSAVKEWAFIGVNEYIGIEICVANHIDAAKNRLIIPALSTTVPTIPFKKETQKLGHLSLCWKFPYYTAEEWWYLNVIFKIVTYNPSIDLTPFARWLQKEAEAHVKDKLSEY
;
A
#
# COMPACT_ATOMS: atom_id res chain seq x y z
N MET A 1 -36.28 49.09 -49.19
CA MET A 1 -34.87 48.79 -49.51
C MET A 1 -34.37 47.93 -48.36
N ALA A 2 -33.81 46.79 -48.71
CA ALA A 2 -33.62 45.64 -47.83
C ALA A 2 -32.69 45.94 -46.66
N GLU A 3 -33.07 45.40 -45.51
CA GLU A 3 -32.32 45.32 -44.27
C GLU A 3 -30.98 44.61 -44.54
N ASP A 4 -29.89 45.22 -44.08
CA ASP A 4 -28.58 44.59 -43.99
C ASP A 4 -28.73 43.28 -43.19
N GLY A 5 -28.65 42.16 -43.89
CA GLY A 5 -28.51 40.84 -43.31
C GLY A 5 -27.14 40.73 -42.67
N ASP A 6 -27.02 41.25 -41.47
CA ASP A 6 -25.83 41.12 -40.63
C ASP A 6 -25.72 39.64 -40.22
N GLU A 7 -25.08 38.86 -41.10
CA GLU A 7 -24.88 37.44 -40.96
C GLU A 7 -23.94 37.22 -39.77
N LYS A 8 -24.53 37.17 -38.56
CA LYS A 8 -23.80 37.03 -37.29
C LYS A 8 -22.83 35.86 -37.42
N LEU A 9 -21.54 36.19 -37.48
CA LEU A 9 -20.46 35.22 -37.59
C LEU A 9 -20.66 34.13 -36.53
N PRO A 10 -20.59 32.83 -36.91
CA PRO A 10 -20.84 31.75 -35.98
C PRO A 10 -19.81 31.79 -34.85
N VAL A 11 -20.29 31.77 -33.61
CA VAL A 11 -19.42 31.71 -32.43
C VAL A 11 -18.57 30.45 -32.51
N LYS A 12 -17.25 30.59 -32.38
CA LYS A 12 -16.28 29.49 -32.48
C LYS A 12 -15.26 29.59 -31.36
N VAL A 13 -15.11 28.50 -30.63
CA VAL A 13 -14.15 28.37 -29.54
C VAL A 13 -13.30 27.12 -29.77
N GLU A 14 -12.00 27.24 -29.52
CA GLU A 14 -11.03 26.15 -29.58
C GLU A 14 -10.48 25.86 -28.17
N ILE A 15 -10.61 24.64 -27.66
CA ILE A 15 -9.99 24.20 -26.40
C ILE A 15 -8.51 23.91 -26.67
N LEU A 16 -7.65 24.61 -25.93
CA LEU A 16 -6.20 24.52 -26.03
C LEU A 16 -5.60 23.62 -24.94
N SER A 17 -6.20 23.58 -23.75
CA SER A 17 -5.78 22.67 -22.68
C SER A 17 -6.86 22.53 -21.61
N ILE A 18 -6.82 21.41 -20.89
CA ILE A 18 -7.67 21.20 -19.70
C ILE A 18 -6.77 20.78 -18.54
N THR A 19 -6.86 21.51 -17.43
CA THR A 19 -6.20 21.15 -16.17
C THR A 19 -7.27 20.81 -15.15
N ILE A 20 -7.13 19.66 -14.51
CA ILE A 20 -7.94 19.29 -13.36
C ILE A 20 -7.36 20.06 -12.18
N ASP A 21 -8.10 21.07 -11.72
CA ASP A 21 -7.71 21.92 -10.60
C ASP A 21 -8.32 21.31 -9.33
N SER A 22 -7.46 20.66 -8.56
CA SER A 22 -7.78 19.91 -7.35
C SER A 22 -6.65 20.02 -6.35
N GLN A 23 -6.98 19.88 -5.08
CA GLN A 23 -5.99 19.88 -4.01
C GLN A 23 -5.29 18.52 -3.86
N ILE A 24 -5.83 17.48 -4.48
CA ILE A 24 -5.27 16.12 -4.42
C ILE A 24 -4.31 15.92 -5.59
N THR A 25 -3.05 15.61 -5.28
CA THR A 25 -2.05 15.29 -6.29
C THR A 25 -2.14 13.80 -6.69
N PRO A 26 -2.47 13.46 -7.94
CA PRO A 26 -2.36 12.10 -8.44
C PRO A 26 -0.91 11.75 -8.81
N CYS A 27 -0.57 10.48 -8.65
CA CYS A 27 0.69 9.89 -9.08
C CYS A 27 0.47 8.67 -9.98
N LEU A 28 1.29 8.54 -11.01
CA LEU A 28 1.48 7.32 -11.79
C LEU A 28 2.94 6.88 -11.64
N GLU A 29 3.18 5.61 -11.37
CA GLU A 29 4.52 5.04 -11.18
C GLU A 29 5.33 5.86 -10.16
N ASN A 30 4.70 6.20 -9.02
CA ASN A 30 5.27 7.02 -7.95
C ASN A 30 5.71 8.45 -8.38
N THR A 31 5.25 8.92 -9.54
CA THR A 31 5.58 10.22 -10.12
C THR A 31 4.32 11.09 -10.22
N PRO A 32 4.35 12.34 -9.72
CA PRO A 32 3.22 13.25 -9.88
C PRO A 32 2.82 13.41 -11.35
N VAL A 33 1.53 13.32 -11.63
CA VAL A 33 1.00 13.45 -12.98
C VAL A 33 1.28 14.86 -13.52
N LYS A 34 1.73 14.92 -14.77
CA LYS A 34 1.97 16.20 -15.45
C LYS A 34 0.66 16.91 -15.76
N THR A 35 0.65 18.22 -15.56
CA THR A 35 -0.40 19.12 -16.04
C THR A 35 0.06 19.82 -17.34
N PRO A 36 -0.87 20.24 -18.21
CA PRO A 36 -2.32 20.04 -18.14
C PRO A 36 -2.71 18.57 -18.39
N ASN A 37 -3.88 18.17 -17.87
CA ASN A 37 -4.39 16.80 -18.00
C ASN A 37 -4.79 16.45 -19.44
N TRP A 38 -5.01 17.45 -20.28
CA TRP A 38 -5.22 17.28 -21.71
C TRP A 38 -4.66 18.44 -22.53
N GLU A 39 -4.07 18.13 -23.69
CA GLU A 39 -3.55 19.04 -24.71
C GLU A 39 -3.75 18.45 -26.12
N PRO A 40 -3.93 19.28 -27.16
CA PRO A 40 -3.97 18.84 -28.55
C PRO A 40 -2.69 18.08 -28.94
N GLY A 41 -2.86 16.96 -29.65
CA GLY A 41 -1.74 16.20 -30.21
C GLY A 41 -0.98 15.30 -29.23
N ILE A 42 -1.33 15.31 -27.93
CA ILE A 42 -0.74 14.40 -26.94
C ILE A 42 -1.53 13.09 -26.88
N ASP A 43 -0.86 11.95 -27.06
CA ASP A 43 -1.45 10.64 -26.81
C ASP A 43 -1.53 10.37 -25.30
N LEU A 44 -2.75 10.48 -24.78
CA LEU A 44 -3.06 10.26 -23.37
C LEU A 44 -3.57 8.84 -23.10
N LYS A 45 -3.67 7.96 -24.10
CA LYS A 45 -4.23 6.62 -23.86
C LYS A 45 -3.31 5.80 -22.97
N ASP A 46 -3.88 5.21 -21.93
CA ASP A 46 -3.20 4.28 -21.02
C ASP A 46 -4.14 3.11 -20.67
N GLY A 47 -4.14 2.08 -21.51
CA GLY A 47 -5.17 1.04 -21.47
C GLY A 47 -6.59 1.62 -21.59
N ASP A 48 -7.40 1.40 -20.55
CA ASP A 48 -8.75 1.94 -20.39
C ASP A 48 -8.76 3.27 -19.59
N GLY A 49 -7.61 3.93 -19.44
CA GLY A 49 -7.43 5.17 -18.69
C GLY A 49 -6.69 6.26 -19.46
N SER A 50 -6.25 7.26 -18.71
CA SER A 50 -5.43 8.38 -19.16
C SER A 50 -4.02 8.30 -18.56
N LYS A 51 -3.00 8.71 -19.31
CA LYS A 51 -1.65 8.99 -18.79
C LYS A 51 -1.59 10.24 -17.91
N ARG A 52 -2.65 11.05 -17.90
CA ARG A 52 -2.77 12.27 -17.08
C ARG A 52 -4.09 12.35 -16.31
N PRO A 53 -4.39 11.38 -15.43
CA PRO A 53 -5.61 11.37 -14.63
C PRO A 53 -5.62 12.48 -13.58
N GLY A 54 -6.80 12.83 -13.08
CA GLY A 54 -6.97 13.69 -11.92
C GLY A 54 -7.80 13.04 -10.82
N VAL A 55 -7.80 13.67 -9.65
CA VAL A 55 -8.54 13.19 -8.47
C VAL A 55 -9.25 14.36 -7.84
N PHE A 56 -10.53 14.19 -7.55
CA PHE A 56 -11.40 15.12 -6.85
C PHE A 56 -11.82 14.55 -5.50
N GLU A 57 -12.19 15.44 -4.57
CA GLU A 57 -12.68 15.08 -3.24
C GLU A 57 -14.22 15.06 -3.24
N ILE A 58 -14.83 14.11 -2.56
CA ILE A 58 -16.26 14.05 -2.29
C ILE A 58 -16.51 14.88 -1.04
N PHE A 59 -17.20 16.00 -1.19
CA PHE A 59 -17.63 16.81 -0.07
C PHE A 59 -18.88 16.21 0.57
N GLU A 60 -18.77 15.74 1.81
CA GLU A 60 -19.95 15.38 2.60
C GLU A 60 -20.77 16.66 2.83
N LYS A 61 -22.01 16.68 2.33
CA LYS A 61 -22.96 17.71 2.73
C LYS A 61 -23.24 17.52 4.22
N GLU A 62 -22.66 18.35 5.07
CA GLU A 62 -23.00 18.35 6.49
C GLU A 62 -24.53 18.43 6.63
N SER A 63 -25.11 17.47 7.34
CA SER A 63 -26.53 17.47 7.70
C SER A 63 -26.80 18.66 8.63
N GLY A 64 -27.11 19.82 8.02
CA GLY A 64 -27.30 21.11 8.69
C GLY A 64 -26.42 22.26 8.19
N GLY A 65 -25.57 22.05 7.17
CA GLY A 65 -24.65 23.05 6.63
C GLY A 65 -25.29 24.13 5.72
N PRO A 66 -24.57 25.24 5.47
CA PRO A 66 -25.11 26.54 5.06
C PRO A 66 -25.79 26.54 3.68
N ASP A 67 -26.58 27.60 3.46
CA ASP A 67 -27.30 27.90 2.23
C ASP A 67 -26.37 27.75 1.00
N VAL A 68 -26.89 27.14 -0.07
CA VAL A 68 -26.14 26.70 -1.26
C VAL A 68 -25.36 27.84 -1.94
N SER A 69 -25.70 29.09 -1.61
CA SER A 69 -25.05 30.32 -2.05
C SER A 69 -23.64 30.55 -1.48
N GLU A 70 -23.29 30.06 -0.27
CA GLU A 70 -21.93 30.22 0.30
C GLU A 70 -20.91 29.18 -0.19
N ILE A 71 -21.38 28.04 -0.72
CA ILE A 71 -20.51 26.97 -1.27
C ILE A 71 -19.96 27.35 -2.66
N VAL A 72 -20.58 28.32 -3.35
CA VAL A 72 -20.23 28.71 -4.71
C VAL A 72 -18.81 29.29 -4.81
N ASP A 73 -18.32 29.97 -3.76
CA ASP A 73 -16.98 30.56 -3.73
C ASP A 73 -15.86 29.59 -3.28
N LYS A 74 -16.22 28.38 -2.82
CA LYS A 74 -15.28 27.33 -2.38
C LYS A 74 -15.46 26.01 -3.13
N LYS A 75 -15.82 26.05 -4.41
CA LYS A 75 -15.83 24.85 -5.26
C LYS A 75 -14.40 24.39 -5.55
N TYR A 76 -13.92 23.44 -4.75
CA TYR A 76 -12.57 22.88 -4.88
C TYR A 76 -12.40 21.98 -6.10
N ASN A 77 -13.47 21.33 -6.58
CA ASN A 77 -13.43 20.49 -7.76
C ASN A 77 -13.81 21.29 -9.00
N LYS A 78 -12.83 21.62 -9.85
CA LYS A 78 -13.08 22.35 -11.08
C LYS A 78 -12.07 21.97 -12.17
N LEU A 79 -12.43 22.24 -13.42
CA LEU A 79 -11.49 22.16 -14.53
C LEU A 79 -11.14 23.58 -14.96
N LEU A 80 -9.86 23.88 -15.05
CA LEU A 80 -9.35 25.06 -15.73
C LEU A 80 -9.28 24.73 -17.22
N VAL A 81 -10.13 25.37 -18.01
CA VAL A 81 -10.19 25.18 -19.46
C VAL A 81 -9.59 26.41 -20.13
N LYS A 82 -8.49 26.21 -20.84
CA LYS A 82 -7.88 27.25 -21.67
C LYS A 82 -8.49 27.16 -23.05
N VAL A 83 -9.07 28.25 -23.52
CA VAL A 83 -9.68 28.32 -24.83
C VAL A 83 -9.14 29.46 -25.67
N ARG A 84 -9.11 29.29 -26.98
CA ARG A 84 -8.98 30.37 -27.95
C ARG A 84 -10.37 30.73 -28.48
N VAL A 85 -10.76 31.96 -28.28
CA VAL A 85 -12.01 32.50 -28.80
C VAL A 85 -11.78 32.96 -30.23
N MET A 86 -12.24 32.20 -31.22
CA MET A 86 -12.02 32.54 -32.64
C MET A 86 -13.00 33.60 -33.15
N ALA A 87 -14.23 33.60 -32.62
CA ALA A 87 -15.24 34.63 -32.84
C ALA A 87 -16.32 34.50 -31.75
N LEU A 88 -16.68 35.59 -31.06
CA LEU A 88 -17.86 35.66 -30.17
C LEU A 88 -19.05 36.39 -30.81
N GLY A 89 -18.83 37.10 -31.91
CA GLY A 89 -19.84 38.00 -32.47
C GLY A 89 -20.24 39.06 -31.43
N ALA A 90 -21.54 39.38 -31.35
CA ALA A 90 -22.10 40.31 -30.37
C ALA A 90 -22.43 39.68 -29.00
N CYS A 91 -21.97 38.45 -28.73
CA CYS A 91 -22.37 37.71 -27.54
C CYS A 91 -21.60 38.19 -26.31
N LYS A 92 -22.33 38.75 -25.33
CA LYS A 92 -21.73 39.26 -24.09
C LYS A 92 -21.35 38.16 -23.10
N GLU A 93 -22.06 37.03 -23.15
CA GLU A 93 -21.84 35.88 -22.27
C GLU A 93 -22.01 34.59 -23.07
N ALA A 94 -21.07 33.65 -22.88
CA ALA A 94 -21.24 32.28 -23.37
C ALA A 94 -21.07 31.27 -22.22
N ILE A 95 -21.70 30.11 -22.35
CA ILE A 95 -21.59 29.01 -21.38
C ILE A 95 -20.95 27.83 -22.10
N LEU A 96 -19.76 27.42 -21.66
CA LEU A 96 -19.17 26.17 -22.09
C LEU A 96 -19.72 25.04 -21.23
N ILE A 97 -20.19 23.99 -21.88
CA ILE A 97 -20.67 22.76 -21.26
C ILE A 97 -19.82 21.61 -21.78
N GLY A 98 -19.28 20.81 -20.87
CA GLY A 98 -18.61 19.56 -21.21
C GLY A 98 -19.28 18.39 -20.50
N GLU A 99 -19.48 17.28 -21.20
CA GLU A 99 -20.08 16.07 -20.64
C GLU A 99 -19.06 14.93 -20.66
N LEU A 100 -18.83 14.30 -19.51
CA LEU A 100 -17.94 13.15 -19.32
C LEU A 100 -18.63 12.10 -18.45
N ASP A 101 -18.90 10.92 -19.01
CA ASP A 101 -19.55 9.79 -18.32
C ASP A 101 -20.83 10.19 -17.55
N GLY A 102 -21.68 10.98 -18.22
CA GLY A 102 -22.94 11.50 -17.65
C GLY A 102 -22.77 12.63 -16.63
N ILE A 103 -21.54 13.03 -16.28
CA ILE A 103 -21.29 14.22 -15.44
C ILE A 103 -21.18 15.45 -16.33
N ILE A 104 -22.01 16.45 -16.04
CA ILE A 104 -22.03 17.73 -16.75
C ILE A 104 -21.14 18.73 -16.02
N PHE A 105 -20.18 19.30 -16.74
CA PHE A 105 -19.37 20.43 -16.32
C PHE A 105 -19.85 21.68 -17.04
N SER A 106 -19.93 22.81 -16.34
CA SER A 106 -20.24 24.08 -16.98
C SER A 106 -19.54 25.27 -16.37
N GLY A 107 -19.18 26.24 -17.20
CA GLY A 107 -18.58 27.50 -16.80
C GLY A 107 -18.99 28.63 -17.73
N LYS A 108 -19.01 29.85 -17.21
CA LYS A 108 -19.27 31.06 -17.99
C LYS A 108 -17.96 31.57 -18.60
N ILE A 109 -18.05 31.97 -19.86
CA ILE A 109 -17.04 32.75 -20.56
C ILE A 109 -17.59 34.17 -20.63
N GLU A 110 -16.92 35.09 -19.94
CA GLU A 110 -17.23 36.51 -20.04
C GLU A 110 -16.67 37.04 -21.36
N GLY A 111 -17.45 37.88 -22.05
CA GLY A 111 -17.17 38.30 -23.42
C GLY A 111 -15.81 38.98 -23.54
N THR A 112 -15.03 38.54 -24.53
CA THR A 112 -13.81 39.22 -24.96
C THR A 112 -14.10 40.06 -26.20
N ASP A 113 -13.64 41.31 -26.20
CA ASP A 113 -13.86 42.22 -27.34
C ASP A 113 -12.99 41.86 -28.56
N SER A 114 -12.04 40.93 -28.41
CA SER A 114 -11.06 40.59 -29.44
C SER A 114 -11.18 39.13 -29.92
N SER A 115 -11.24 38.94 -31.25
CA SER A 115 -11.13 37.62 -31.88
C SER A 115 -9.68 37.12 -31.81
N GLY A 116 -9.49 35.87 -31.46
CA GLY A 116 -8.19 35.22 -31.28
C GLY A 116 -7.68 35.23 -29.83
N GLU A 117 -8.42 35.84 -28.90
CA GLU A 117 -8.05 35.92 -27.49
C GLU A 117 -7.97 34.53 -26.85
N ILE A 118 -6.94 34.32 -26.03
CA ILE A 118 -6.79 33.12 -25.22
C ILE A 118 -7.31 33.44 -23.82
N VAL A 119 -8.34 32.72 -23.39
CA VAL A 119 -9.02 32.93 -22.12
C VAL A 119 -8.94 31.67 -21.27
N ASP A 120 -8.64 31.87 -20.00
CA ASP A 120 -8.67 30.84 -18.97
C ASP A 120 -9.95 31.01 -18.15
N PHE A 121 -10.74 29.95 -17.99
CA PHE A 121 -11.90 29.98 -17.11
C PHE A 121 -12.18 28.62 -16.49
N PHE A 122 -12.97 28.63 -15.42
CA PHE A 122 -13.32 27.43 -14.67
C PHE A 122 -14.66 26.87 -15.13
N VAL A 123 -14.70 25.56 -15.36
CA VAL A 123 -15.94 24.79 -15.44
C VAL A 123 -16.09 23.92 -14.20
N PHE A 124 -17.32 23.86 -13.70
CA PHE A 124 -17.65 23.16 -12.46
C PHE A 124 -18.58 21.99 -12.73
N PRO A 125 -18.40 20.83 -12.07
CA PRO A 125 -19.37 19.75 -12.13
C PRO A 125 -20.71 20.23 -11.56
N ARG A 126 -21.82 19.82 -12.21
CA ARG A 126 -23.19 20.14 -11.76
C ARG A 126 -23.71 19.13 -10.74
N ASP A 127 -23.43 17.86 -10.97
CA ASP A 127 -23.89 16.73 -10.16
C ASP A 127 -22.68 15.91 -9.68
N GLU A 128 -22.04 16.37 -8.61
CA GLU A 128 -20.90 15.68 -8.02
C GLU A 128 -21.31 14.34 -7.39
N PRO A 129 -20.57 13.23 -7.65
CA PRO A 129 -20.82 11.96 -6.99
C PRO A 129 -20.66 12.07 -5.47
N THR A 130 -21.53 11.40 -4.72
CA THR A 130 -21.44 11.28 -3.25
C THR A 130 -20.72 10.01 -2.79
N TYR A 131 -20.16 9.26 -3.74
CA TYR A 131 -19.50 7.98 -3.51
C TYR A 131 -18.29 7.85 -4.43
N PHE A 132 -17.38 6.93 -4.08
CA PHE A 132 -16.19 6.70 -4.88
C PHE A 132 -16.56 6.34 -6.32
N LYS A 133 -16.09 7.14 -7.27
CA LYS A 133 -16.42 6.99 -8.69
C LYS A 133 -15.24 7.35 -9.55
N ARG A 134 -14.92 6.47 -10.51
CA ARG A 134 -14.08 6.80 -11.66
C ARG A 134 -14.97 7.22 -12.83
N ILE A 135 -14.64 8.32 -13.48
CA ILE A 135 -15.15 8.65 -14.82
C ILE A 135 -13.97 8.76 -15.77
N TRP A 136 -14.18 8.35 -17.01
CA TRP A 136 -13.13 8.42 -18.01
C TRP A 136 -13.73 8.37 -19.42
N GLY A 137 -12.95 8.80 -20.40
CA GLY A 137 -13.34 8.76 -21.81
C GLY A 137 -13.18 10.12 -22.48
N ASP A 138 -13.88 10.29 -23.60
CA ASP A 138 -13.85 11.52 -24.38
C ASP A 138 -14.95 12.48 -23.92
N MET A 139 -14.55 13.59 -23.32
CA MET A 139 -15.45 14.66 -22.90
C MET A 139 -15.98 15.40 -24.13
N ASN A 140 -17.30 15.50 -24.25
CA ASN A 140 -17.96 16.18 -25.38
C ASN A 140 -18.25 17.63 -25.01
N TRP A 141 -17.83 18.57 -25.87
CA TRP A 141 -17.96 19.99 -25.60
C TRP A 141 -19.03 20.68 -26.43
N ILE A 142 -19.78 21.56 -25.78
CA ILE A 142 -20.86 22.34 -26.35
C ILE A 142 -20.75 23.77 -25.83
N LEU A 143 -20.85 24.75 -26.71
CA LEU A 143 -20.92 26.15 -26.33
C LEU A 143 -22.34 26.67 -26.53
N PHE A 144 -22.89 27.31 -25.51
CA PHE A 144 -24.17 28.02 -25.56
C PHE A 144 -23.95 29.52 -25.51
N CYS A 145 -24.56 30.27 -26.43
CA CYS A 145 -24.57 31.73 -26.45
C CYS A 145 -25.93 32.18 -26.98
N ASP A 146 -26.59 33.12 -26.32
CA ASP A 146 -27.95 33.59 -26.66
C ASP A 146 -28.96 32.45 -26.93
N ASN A 147 -28.95 31.41 -26.08
CA ASN A 147 -29.75 30.18 -26.23
C ASN A 147 -29.51 29.37 -27.52
N ARG A 148 -28.43 29.64 -28.25
CA ARG A 148 -28.01 28.90 -29.44
C ARG A 148 -26.83 28.00 -29.12
N ARG A 149 -26.77 26.85 -29.79
CA ARG A 149 -25.71 25.84 -29.65
C ARG A 149 -24.65 26.04 -30.74
N PHE A 150 -23.38 26.04 -30.35
CA PHE A 150 -22.24 26.23 -31.25
C PHE A 150 -21.23 25.07 -31.15
N THR A 151 -20.36 24.98 -32.17
CA THR A 151 -19.32 23.95 -32.26
C THR A 151 -18.06 24.37 -31.52
N VAL A 152 -17.48 23.44 -30.78
CA VAL A 152 -16.19 23.57 -30.08
C VAL A 152 -15.14 22.71 -30.78
N LYS A 153 -13.90 23.20 -30.92
CA LYS A 153 -12.76 22.45 -31.49
C LYS A 153 -11.67 22.20 -30.43
N PRO A 154 -11.07 21.01 -30.34
CA PRO A 154 -11.63 19.76 -30.81
C PRO A 154 -12.98 19.49 -30.11
N PRO A 155 -13.88 18.73 -30.75
CA PRO A 155 -15.18 18.41 -30.17
C PRO A 155 -15.09 17.43 -28.99
N LYS A 156 -13.94 16.77 -28.83
CA LYS A 156 -13.68 15.71 -27.86
C LYS A 156 -12.31 15.86 -27.20
N THR A 157 -12.24 15.64 -25.90
CA THR A 157 -10.99 15.65 -25.13
C THR A 157 -10.94 14.48 -24.15
N ARG A 158 -9.91 13.62 -24.21
CA ARG A 158 -9.82 12.46 -23.31
C ARG A 158 -9.41 12.90 -21.90
N LEU A 159 -10.18 12.49 -20.90
CA LEU A 159 -9.92 12.72 -19.47
C LEU A 159 -10.18 11.44 -18.66
N GLU A 160 -9.60 11.39 -17.47
CA GLU A 160 -9.88 10.40 -16.41
C GLU A 160 -9.88 11.13 -15.07
N ILE A 161 -10.92 10.94 -14.27
CA ILE A 161 -11.10 11.61 -12.98
C ILE A 161 -11.65 10.62 -11.96
N PHE A 162 -11.06 10.60 -10.76
CA PHE A 162 -11.56 9.83 -9.62
C PHE A 162 -12.14 10.77 -8.56
N TRP A 163 -13.31 10.46 -8.02
CA TRP A 163 -13.85 11.09 -6.81
C TRP A 163 -13.58 10.20 -5.62
N ILE A 164 -12.87 10.68 -4.61
CA ILE A 164 -12.55 9.93 -3.37
C ILE A 164 -13.13 10.63 -2.14
N TYR A 165 -13.28 9.93 -1.01
CA TYR A 165 -14.03 10.41 0.16
C TYR A 165 -13.37 11.51 0.99
N GLY A 166 -12.14 11.89 0.66
CA GLY A 166 -11.35 12.82 1.43
C GLY A 166 -9.93 12.95 0.89
N TYR A 167 -9.09 13.70 1.60
CA TYR A 167 -7.65 13.70 1.36
C TYR A 167 -7.02 12.32 1.53
N PRO A 168 -6.15 11.88 0.59
CA PRO A 168 -5.42 10.64 0.72
C PRO A 168 -4.64 10.55 2.03
N GLY A 169 -4.49 9.34 2.55
CA GLY A 169 -3.75 9.10 3.80
C GLY A 169 -2.29 9.58 3.71
N GLN A 170 -1.72 9.93 4.87
CA GLN A 170 -0.38 10.53 4.99
C GLN A 170 0.78 9.72 4.38
N MET A 171 0.59 8.42 4.14
CA MET A 171 1.58 7.57 3.48
C MET A 171 1.79 7.91 2.01
N TYR A 172 0.82 8.56 1.35
CA TYR A 172 0.87 9.00 -0.06
C TYR A 172 1.61 10.34 -0.22
N LYS A 173 2.86 10.42 0.24
CA LYS A 173 3.64 11.67 0.34
C LYS A 173 3.82 12.42 -0.99
N LYS A 174 3.94 11.70 -2.10
CA LYS A 174 4.11 12.27 -3.45
C LYS A 174 2.78 12.52 -4.15
N GLY A 175 1.69 11.96 -3.63
CA GLY A 175 0.38 11.91 -4.26
C GLY A 175 -0.22 10.50 -4.23
N VAL A 176 -1.52 10.41 -4.46
CA VAL A 176 -2.24 9.13 -4.47
C VAL A 176 -1.95 8.34 -5.74
N TRP A 177 -1.65 7.05 -5.59
CA TRP A 177 -1.35 6.16 -6.72
C TRP A 177 -2.60 5.84 -7.51
N ILE A 178 -2.60 6.16 -8.80
CA ILE A 178 -3.73 5.94 -9.70
C ILE A 178 -3.96 4.46 -9.96
N GLU A 179 -2.90 3.66 -9.99
CA GLU A 179 -2.94 2.20 -10.14
C GLU A 179 -3.79 1.57 -9.03
N VAL A 180 -3.65 2.09 -7.81
CA VAL A 180 -4.45 1.68 -6.66
C VAL A 180 -5.91 2.07 -6.87
N LEU A 181 -6.19 3.32 -7.26
CA LEU A 181 -7.56 3.79 -7.50
C LEU A 181 -8.25 3.03 -8.63
N ARG A 182 -7.57 2.72 -9.73
CA ARG A 182 -8.11 1.90 -10.83
C ARG A 182 -8.47 0.49 -10.37
N ARG A 183 -7.64 -0.12 -9.52
CA ARG A 183 -7.95 -1.43 -8.93
C ARG A 183 -9.13 -1.36 -7.98
N LEU A 184 -9.18 -0.32 -7.14
CA LEU A 184 -10.28 -0.09 -6.21
C LEU A 184 -11.60 0.20 -6.92
N ASP A 185 -11.59 0.84 -8.09
CA ASP A 185 -12.79 1.05 -8.93
C ASP A 185 -13.48 -0.28 -9.27
N THR A 186 -12.69 -1.31 -9.60
CA THR A 186 -13.21 -2.65 -9.85
C THR A 186 -13.72 -3.31 -8.56
N GLU A 187 -12.96 -3.21 -7.46
CA GLU A 187 -13.31 -3.87 -6.19
C GLU A 187 -14.52 -3.25 -5.48
N CYS A 188 -14.71 -1.93 -5.63
CA CYS A 188 -15.76 -1.14 -4.99
C CYS A 188 -16.91 -0.75 -5.93
N LEU A 189 -16.96 -1.35 -7.12
CA LEU A 189 -17.96 -1.04 -8.13
C LEU A 189 -19.39 -1.12 -7.57
N GLY A 190 -20.16 -0.04 -7.76
CA GLY A 190 -21.56 0.06 -7.34
C GLY A 190 -21.78 0.32 -5.84
N LEU A 191 -20.73 0.47 -5.03
CA LEU A 191 -20.87 0.75 -3.60
C LEU A 191 -21.06 2.25 -3.35
N GLN A 192 -22.28 2.63 -2.96
CA GLN A 192 -22.62 4.04 -2.72
C GLN A 192 -22.36 4.52 -1.28
N ASN A 193 -22.00 3.62 -0.36
CA ASN A 193 -21.85 3.93 1.07
C ASN A 193 -20.41 3.68 1.54
N LYS A 194 -19.85 4.64 2.27
CA LYS A 194 -18.50 4.58 2.85
C LYS A 194 -18.27 3.34 3.73
N SER A 195 -19.23 2.98 4.60
CA SER A 195 -19.15 1.76 5.42
C SER A 195 -19.13 0.48 4.56
N TRP A 196 -19.88 0.43 3.45
CA TRP A 196 -19.86 -0.72 2.54
C TRP A 196 -18.52 -0.84 1.81
N VAL A 197 -17.93 0.29 1.41
CA VAL A 197 -16.56 0.34 0.86
C VAL A 197 -15.56 -0.20 1.88
N ILE A 198 -15.60 0.28 3.13
CA ILE A 198 -14.69 -0.20 4.19
C ILE A 198 -14.81 -1.71 4.39
N ARG A 199 -16.04 -2.22 4.53
CA ARG A 199 -16.29 -3.66 4.65
C ARG A 199 -15.78 -4.44 3.44
N ARG A 200 -15.95 -3.91 2.22
CA ARG A 200 -15.44 -4.52 1.00
C ARG A 200 -13.91 -4.61 1.02
N ILE A 201 -13.21 -3.57 1.45
CA ILE A 201 -11.74 -3.58 1.54
C ILE A 201 -11.25 -4.56 2.61
N VAL A 202 -11.87 -4.60 3.79
CA VAL A 202 -11.52 -5.60 4.82
C VAL A 202 -11.70 -7.03 4.29
N ASN A 203 -12.80 -7.30 3.59
CA ASN A 203 -13.05 -8.60 2.97
C ASN A 203 -12.07 -8.90 1.83
N TYR A 204 -11.75 -7.92 0.99
CA TYR A 204 -10.76 -8.06 -0.06
C TYR A 204 -9.40 -8.44 0.51
N CYS A 205 -8.92 -7.74 1.55
CA CYS A 205 -7.68 -8.07 2.25
C CYS A 205 -7.73 -9.51 2.81
N HIS A 206 -8.84 -9.89 3.45
CA HIS A 206 -9.02 -11.19 4.09
C HIS A 206 -9.11 -12.38 3.11
N SER A 207 -9.86 -12.27 2.01
CA SER A 207 -10.10 -13.40 1.10
C SER A 207 -9.95 -13.07 -0.38
N GLY A 208 -10.11 -11.82 -0.80
CA GLY A 208 -9.97 -11.39 -2.20
C GLY A 208 -8.52 -11.41 -2.71
N THR A 209 -7.54 -11.20 -1.83
CA THR A 209 -6.12 -11.22 -2.20
C THR A 209 -5.65 -12.64 -2.57
N GLY A 210 -6.23 -13.68 -1.98
CA GLY A 210 -5.74 -15.06 -2.10
C GLY A 210 -4.44 -15.34 -1.30
N LEU A 211 -4.00 -14.39 -0.47
CA LEU A 211 -2.88 -14.58 0.46
C LEU A 211 -3.29 -15.49 1.62
N ARG A 212 -2.31 -16.08 2.29
CA ARG A 212 -2.52 -16.93 3.46
C ARG A 212 -1.72 -16.41 4.65
N TYR A 213 -2.22 -16.63 5.86
CA TYR A 213 -1.44 -16.35 7.05
C TYR A 213 -0.10 -17.12 7.02
N ASP A 214 1.01 -16.43 7.32
CA ASP A 214 2.33 -17.05 7.48
C ASP A 214 2.37 -17.88 8.77
N SER A 215 1.81 -19.09 8.71
CA SER A 215 1.81 -20.04 9.83
C SER A 215 3.17 -20.71 10.08
N TYR A 216 4.19 -20.40 9.28
CA TYR A 216 5.57 -20.85 9.49
C TYR A 216 6.30 -19.89 10.41
N ARG A 217 6.21 -18.59 10.12
CA ARG A 217 7.04 -17.57 10.75
C ARG A 217 6.27 -16.55 11.57
N CYS A 218 4.98 -16.44 11.30
CA CYS A 218 4.14 -15.32 11.69
C CYS A 218 4.80 -13.96 11.34
N ALA A 219 5.54 -13.92 10.24
CA ALA A 219 6.35 -12.77 9.83
C ALA A 219 5.64 -11.91 8.79
N SER A 220 5.90 -10.61 8.83
CA SER A 220 5.51 -9.71 7.74
C SER A 220 6.31 -10.04 6.50
N ASN A 221 5.63 -10.03 5.35
CA ASN A 221 6.27 -10.20 4.04
C ASN A 221 6.25 -8.90 3.22
N TYR A 222 5.61 -7.84 3.70
CA TYR A 222 5.43 -6.60 2.94
C TYR A 222 5.98 -5.36 3.66
N GLY A 223 6.99 -5.55 4.51
CA GLY A 223 7.83 -4.47 5.04
C GLY A 223 7.40 -3.86 6.38
N LEU A 224 6.37 -4.42 7.03
CA LEU A 224 5.79 -3.85 8.25
C LEU A 224 6.20 -4.60 9.52
N ILE A 225 6.20 -3.88 10.63
CA ILE A 225 6.41 -4.44 11.96
C ILE A 225 5.24 -4.03 12.88
N TYR A 226 5.33 -4.33 14.18
CA TYR A 226 4.29 -4.01 15.15
C TYR A 226 3.81 -2.55 15.12
N ASN A 227 4.75 -1.60 15.03
CA ASN A 227 4.46 -0.16 14.98
C ASN A 227 4.13 0.37 13.58
N GLY A 228 4.10 -0.49 12.55
CA GLY A 228 3.97 -0.09 11.15
C GLY A 228 5.31 0.14 10.46
N GLY A 229 5.42 1.18 9.63
CA GLY A 229 6.60 1.48 8.80
C GLY A 229 6.26 1.71 7.32
N SER A 230 7.19 1.39 6.41
CA SER A 230 6.89 1.41 4.98
C SER A 230 6.20 0.14 4.52
N PHE A 231 5.12 0.28 3.76
CA PHE A 231 4.41 -0.85 3.19
C PHE A 231 4.78 -1.04 1.72
N ASN A 232 5.23 -2.25 1.34
CA ASN A 232 5.40 -2.59 -0.07
C ASN A 232 4.04 -2.91 -0.71
N LEU A 233 3.28 -1.84 -1.00
CA LEU A 233 1.95 -1.93 -1.57
C LEU A 233 1.95 -2.63 -2.94
N GLU A 234 2.94 -2.35 -3.78
CA GLU A 234 3.05 -2.97 -5.11
C GLU A 234 3.24 -4.48 -4.99
N ALA A 235 4.20 -4.94 -4.18
CA ALA A 235 4.38 -6.37 -3.90
C ALA A 235 3.11 -7.01 -3.34
N PHE A 236 2.37 -6.32 -2.47
CA PHE A 236 1.12 -6.82 -1.90
C PHE A 236 0.04 -6.99 -2.97
N LEU A 237 -0.13 -5.98 -3.82
CA LEU A 237 -1.09 -5.98 -4.92
C LEU A 237 -0.77 -7.06 -5.96
N GLU A 238 0.51 -7.25 -6.28
CA GLU A 238 1.00 -8.29 -7.21
C GLU A 238 1.12 -9.68 -6.55
N LYS A 239 0.88 -9.76 -5.24
CA LYS A 239 0.98 -11.01 -4.46
C LYS A 239 2.37 -11.63 -4.65
N ALA A 240 3.39 -10.78 -4.57
CA ALA A 240 4.79 -11.16 -4.74
C ALA A 240 5.22 -12.23 -3.74
N HIS A 241 4.61 -12.24 -2.56
CA HIS A 241 4.67 -13.34 -1.60
C HIS A 241 3.30 -14.04 -1.52
N PRO A 242 3.26 -15.36 -1.29
CA PRO A 242 1.99 -16.07 -1.07
C PRO A 242 1.46 -15.94 0.38
N PHE A 243 2.23 -15.33 1.28
CA PHE A 243 1.93 -15.24 2.71
C PHE A 243 1.95 -13.82 3.24
N CYS A 244 1.20 -13.60 4.31
CA CYS A 244 1.12 -12.34 5.04
C CYS A 244 0.92 -12.59 6.54
N ASN A 245 1.17 -11.60 7.39
CA ASN A 245 0.75 -11.62 8.80
C ASN A 245 -0.22 -10.48 9.13
N CYS A 246 -0.48 -10.25 10.41
CA CYS A 246 -1.39 -9.20 10.86
C CYS A 246 -0.89 -7.78 10.55
N PHE A 247 0.42 -7.55 10.53
CA PHE A 247 0.99 -6.24 10.18
C PHE A 247 0.73 -5.93 8.70
N ASP A 248 0.95 -6.91 7.82
CA ASP A 248 0.67 -6.77 6.39
C ASP A 248 -0.81 -6.47 6.12
N GLN A 249 -1.71 -7.15 6.85
CA GLN A 249 -3.15 -6.98 6.70
C GLN A 249 -3.63 -5.60 7.21
N ALA A 250 -3.11 -5.15 8.35
CA ALA A 250 -3.37 -3.80 8.84
C ALA A 250 -2.83 -2.74 7.86
N GLY A 251 -1.62 -2.96 7.32
CA GLY A 251 -1.02 -2.09 6.31
C GLY A 251 -1.81 -1.98 5.03
N ALA A 252 -2.30 -3.11 4.52
CA ALA A 252 -3.16 -3.15 3.36
C ALA A 252 -4.47 -2.40 3.60
N ILE A 253 -5.15 -2.63 4.73
CA ILE A 253 -6.38 -1.89 5.07
C ILE A 253 -6.11 -0.39 5.15
N GLN A 254 -5.08 0.02 5.91
CA GLN A 254 -4.77 1.43 6.10
C GLN A 254 -4.43 2.13 4.78
N THR A 255 -3.66 1.46 3.92
CA THR A 255 -3.19 2.02 2.65
C THR A 255 -4.28 2.07 1.59
N LEU A 256 -5.10 1.02 1.46
CA LEU A 256 -6.18 0.97 0.47
C LEU A 256 -7.33 1.92 0.84
N LEU A 257 -7.69 2.00 2.12
CA LEU A 257 -8.66 3.01 2.59
C LEU A 257 -8.08 4.42 2.51
N GLY A 258 -6.80 4.59 2.84
CA GLY A 258 -6.08 5.84 2.68
C GLY A 258 -6.09 6.35 1.24
N ALA A 259 -6.02 5.48 0.22
CA ALA A 259 -6.12 5.89 -1.19
C ALA A 259 -7.47 6.57 -1.49
N LEU A 260 -8.53 6.06 -0.87
CA LEU A 260 -9.90 6.56 -1.01
C LEU A 260 -10.21 7.75 -0.11
N GLY A 261 -9.21 8.30 0.59
CA GLY A 261 -9.41 9.38 1.56
C GLY A 261 -10.14 8.96 2.83
N ILE A 262 -10.22 7.65 3.11
CA ILE A 262 -10.80 7.11 4.33
C ILE A 262 -9.66 6.86 5.33
N ASN A 263 -9.43 7.82 6.21
CA ASN A 263 -8.38 7.72 7.22
C ASN A 263 -8.80 6.77 8.35
N VAL A 264 -7.92 5.81 8.65
CA VAL A 264 -8.06 4.85 9.75
C VAL A 264 -6.80 4.86 10.61
N THR A 265 -6.98 4.56 11.89
CA THR A 265 -5.89 4.54 12.87
C THR A 265 -5.34 3.13 12.99
N TRP A 266 -4.02 2.99 12.94
CA TRP A 266 -3.35 1.72 13.23
C TRP A 266 -3.38 1.45 14.72
N LYS A 267 -3.77 0.24 15.10
CA LYS A 267 -3.81 -0.23 16.48
C LYS A 267 -2.89 -1.43 16.65
N GLY A 268 -2.11 -1.42 17.72
CA GLY A 268 -1.42 -2.59 18.21
C GLY A 268 -2.08 -3.14 19.47
N MET A 269 -1.85 -4.42 19.76
CA MET A 269 -2.18 -5.01 21.05
C MET A 269 -1.09 -5.99 21.51
N ASN A 270 -0.54 -5.79 22.71
CA ASN A 270 0.54 -6.61 23.29
C ASN A 270 0.40 -6.74 24.83
N PRO A 271 0.04 -7.91 25.38
CA PRO A 271 -0.16 -9.17 24.67
C PRO A 271 -1.48 -9.21 23.91
N PHE A 272 -1.55 -9.98 22.82
CA PHE A 272 -2.85 -10.38 22.25
C PHE A 272 -3.33 -11.69 22.88
N GLY A 273 -2.53 -12.76 22.77
CA GLY A 273 -2.76 -14.05 23.43
C GLY A 273 -3.28 -15.16 22.51
N TYR A 274 -3.86 -16.20 23.12
CA TYR A 274 -4.48 -17.33 22.42
C TYR A 274 -5.78 -16.90 21.74
N LEU A 275 -5.99 -17.39 20.51
CA LEU A 275 -7.16 -17.04 19.72
C LEU A 275 -8.40 -17.80 20.20
N CYS A 276 -9.57 -17.17 20.21
CA CYS A 276 -10.81 -17.93 20.06
C CYS A 276 -10.79 -18.67 18.70
N GLU A 277 -11.72 -19.61 18.48
CA GLU A 277 -11.92 -20.11 17.12
C GLU A 277 -12.27 -18.95 16.20
N THR A 278 -11.42 -18.69 15.21
CA THR A 278 -11.60 -17.63 14.23
C THR A 278 -11.45 -18.18 12.82
N ASN A 279 -11.82 -17.37 11.84
CA ASN A 279 -11.47 -17.60 10.45
C ASN A 279 -10.15 -16.85 10.17
N LEU A 280 -9.03 -17.55 10.26
CA LEU A 280 -7.72 -16.98 10.02
C LEU A 280 -7.49 -16.82 8.50
N ILE A 281 -7.01 -15.66 8.06
CA ILE A 281 -6.79 -15.34 6.65
C ILE A 281 -6.16 -16.49 5.85
N GLY A 282 -6.87 -16.94 4.82
CA GLY A 282 -6.44 -18.00 3.89
C GLY A 282 -6.19 -19.37 4.51
N ARG A 283 -6.54 -19.57 5.79
CA ARG A 283 -6.42 -20.84 6.53
C ARG A 283 -7.79 -21.41 6.91
N GLY A 284 -8.75 -20.55 7.22
CA GLY A 284 -10.07 -20.99 7.66
C GLY A 284 -10.14 -21.09 9.19
N ARG A 285 -10.91 -22.07 9.68
CA ARG A 285 -11.15 -22.28 11.12
C ARG A 285 -9.83 -22.60 11.84
N CYS A 286 -9.37 -21.70 12.69
CA CYS A 286 -8.09 -21.80 13.37
C CYS A 286 -8.16 -21.21 14.78
N ASN A 287 -7.48 -21.85 15.73
CA ASN A 287 -7.17 -21.30 17.06
C ASN A 287 -5.72 -21.54 17.49
N ASN A 288 -4.89 -22.02 16.54
CA ASN A 288 -3.48 -22.34 16.67
C ASN A 288 -2.73 -21.82 15.41
N PRO A 289 -2.47 -20.51 15.30
CA PRO A 289 -2.04 -19.87 14.05
C PRO A 289 -0.63 -20.26 13.60
N TRP A 290 0.20 -20.81 14.49
CA TRP A 290 1.59 -21.20 14.25
C TRP A 290 1.75 -22.73 14.06
N PHE A 291 0.80 -23.35 13.38
CA PHE A 291 0.70 -24.81 13.29
C PHE A 291 1.73 -25.46 12.34
N LEU A 292 2.43 -24.68 11.50
CA LEU A 292 3.42 -25.18 10.53
C LEU A 292 4.87 -24.99 10.96
N ALA A 293 5.11 -24.43 12.14
CA ALA A 293 6.44 -23.99 12.57
C ALA A 293 7.22 -24.97 13.43
N SER A 294 6.86 -26.24 13.39
CA SER A 294 7.63 -27.28 14.06
C SER A 294 7.79 -28.51 13.17
N ASP A 295 8.73 -29.37 13.55
CA ASP A 295 8.99 -30.71 12.99
C ASP A 295 7.73 -31.58 12.83
N ARG A 296 6.65 -31.23 13.51
CA ARG A 296 5.34 -31.86 13.39
C ARG A 296 4.32 -30.79 13.01
N SER A 297 3.81 -30.84 11.78
CA SER A 297 2.63 -30.08 11.37
C SER A 297 1.51 -30.35 12.37
N ARG A 298 1.16 -29.34 13.18
CA ARG A 298 0.08 -29.43 14.15
C ARG A 298 -1.25 -29.16 13.45
N PRO A 299 -2.38 -29.60 14.01
CA PRO A 299 -3.69 -29.13 13.56
C PRO A 299 -3.84 -27.62 13.76
N GLU A 300 -4.57 -26.99 12.83
CA GLU A 300 -4.98 -25.56 12.92
C GLU A 300 -5.95 -25.33 14.09
N MET A 301 -6.67 -26.38 14.47
CA MET A 301 -7.62 -26.42 15.58
C MET A 301 -7.16 -27.39 16.67
N LEU A 302 -7.06 -26.89 17.90
CA LEU A 302 -6.72 -27.68 19.07
C LEU A 302 -7.71 -27.41 20.23
N PRO A 303 -7.87 -28.35 21.19
CA PRO A 303 -8.65 -28.09 22.39
C PRO A 303 -8.14 -26.85 23.14
N VAL A 304 -9.06 -26.11 23.77
CA VAL A 304 -8.80 -24.81 24.45
C VAL A 304 -7.59 -24.84 25.39
N ASN A 305 -7.42 -25.94 26.14
CA ASN A 305 -6.34 -26.12 27.13
C ASN A 305 -5.16 -26.98 26.61
N SER A 306 -5.04 -27.17 25.29
CA SER A 306 -3.92 -27.93 24.74
C SER A 306 -2.62 -27.13 24.84
N THR A 307 -1.62 -27.69 25.54
CA THR A 307 -0.26 -27.11 25.64
C THR A 307 0.48 -27.00 24.30
N LYS A 308 -0.11 -27.55 23.23
CA LYS A 308 0.40 -27.46 21.85
C LYS A 308 -0.13 -26.25 21.09
N ARG A 309 -1.07 -25.47 21.65
CA ARG A 309 -1.55 -24.22 21.07
C ARG A 309 -0.45 -23.17 21.11
N TYR A 310 -0.47 -22.29 20.13
CA TYR A 310 0.29 -21.05 20.11
C TYR A 310 -0.66 -19.86 20.10
N GLY A 311 -0.26 -18.78 20.76
CA GLY A 311 -0.94 -17.49 20.74
C GLY A 311 -0.10 -16.45 20.03
N PHE A 312 -0.71 -15.30 19.76
CA PHE A 312 -0.01 -14.12 19.27
C PHE A 312 0.64 -13.36 20.43
N VAL A 313 1.95 -13.11 20.34
CA VAL A 313 2.60 -12.18 21.28
C VAL A 313 2.01 -10.79 21.09
N SER A 314 1.88 -10.37 19.84
CA SER A 314 1.33 -9.08 19.44
C SER A 314 0.42 -9.23 18.23
N HIS A 315 -0.49 -8.30 18.05
CA HIS A 315 -1.38 -8.24 16.90
C HIS A 315 -1.58 -6.79 16.45
N ALA A 316 -1.74 -6.57 15.15
CA ALA A 316 -2.07 -5.26 14.59
C ALA A 316 -3.34 -5.33 13.74
N PHE A 317 -4.10 -4.25 13.78
CA PHE A 317 -5.35 -4.06 13.04
C PHE A 317 -5.60 -2.56 12.86
N CYS A 318 -6.66 -2.18 12.14
CA CYS A 318 -7.06 -0.79 11.99
C CYS A 318 -8.33 -0.48 12.77
N MET A 319 -8.54 0.80 13.06
CA MET A 319 -9.75 1.31 13.67
C MET A 319 -10.26 2.51 12.88
N TRP A 320 -11.55 2.51 12.54
CA TRP A 320 -12.21 3.61 11.88
C TRP A 320 -13.22 4.26 12.81
N LYS A 321 -13.29 5.59 12.79
CA LYS A 321 -14.25 6.36 13.59
C LYS A 321 -15.46 6.71 12.74
N GLU A 322 -16.63 6.24 13.14
CA GLU A 322 -17.91 6.57 12.51
C GLU A 322 -18.81 7.27 13.54
N GLY A 323 -18.86 8.60 13.47
CA GLY A 323 -19.48 9.42 14.50
C GLY A 323 -18.81 9.20 15.87
N ASN A 324 -19.56 8.65 16.82
CA ASN A 324 -19.07 8.35 18.17
C ASN A 324 -18.62 6.89 18.35
N PHE A 325 -18.56 6.11 17.28
CA PHE A 325 -18.24 4.69 17.33
C PHE A 325 -16.84 4.40 16.77
N ASP A 326 -16.07 3.65 17.55
CA ASP A 326 -14.79 3.09 17.14
C ASP A 326 -14.99 1.69 16.57
N ILE A 327 -14.85 1.54 15.26
CA ILE A 327 -15.07 0.29 14.54
C ILE A 327 -13.73 -0.37 14.28
N ILE A 328 -13.56 -1.59 14.78
CA ILE A 328 -12.37 -2.42 14.50
C ILE A 328 -12.47 -3.01 13.10
N LEU A 329 -11.36 -2.92 12.37
CA LEU A 329 -11.13 -3.44 11.03
C LEU A 329 -9.95 -4.43 11.09
N ASP A 330 -10.26 -5.72 11.07
CA ASP A 330 -9.24 -6.79 11.14
C ASP A 330 -9.49 -7.84 10.06
N ALA A 331 -8.57 -7.93 9.09
CA ALA A 331 -8.61 -8.93 8.04
C ALA A 331 -7.80 -10.19 8.37
N CYS A 332 -6.99 -10.18 9.43
CA CYS A 332 -6.14 -11.32 9.79
C CYS A 332 -6.89 -12.33 10.65
N VAL A 333 -7.40 -11.90 11.80
CA VAL A 333 -8.22 -12.69 12.72
C VAL A 333 -9.65 -12.27 12.44
N GLY A 334 -10.29 -12.79 11.38
CA GLY A 334 -11.48 -12.13 10.85
C GLY A 334 -12.16 -12.80 9.64
N PRO A 335 -12.81 -12.04 8.73
CA PRO A 335 -12.85 -10.59 8.71
C PRO A 335 -13.73 -10.05 9.84
N HIS A 336 -13.21 -9.07 10.58
CA HIS A 336 -13.96 -8.34 11.59
C HIS A 336 -14.23 -6.92 11.11
N TYR A 337 -15.52 -6.60 11.07
CA TYR A 337 -16.08 -5.27 10.93
C TYR A 337 -17.13 -5.13 12.03
N ALA A 338 -16.79 -4.42 13.11
CA ALA A 338 -17.44 -4.61 14.41
C ALA A 338 -18.98 -4.38 14.44
N ARG A 339 -19.56 -3.66 13.46
CA ARG A 339 -21.03 -3.55 13.28
C ARG A 339 -21.73 -4.90 13.10
N ASP A 340 -21.05 -5.91 12.57
CA ASP A 340 -21.62 -7.24 12.36
C ASP A 340 -21.63 -8.09 13.66
N ILE A 341 -20.98 -7.63 14.74
CA ILE A 341 -20.92 -8.37 16.01
C ILE A 341 -22.20 -8.09 16.79
N LYS A 342 -23.11 -9.07 16.84
CA LYS A 342 -24.43 -8.98 17.52
C LYS A 342 -24.36 -8.51 18.98
N LYS A 343 -23.21 -8.62 19.67
CA LYS A 343 -23.02 -8.17 21.06
C LYS A 343 -22.45 -6.75 21.20
N SER A 344 -22.08 -6.09 20.11
CA SER A 344 -21.39 -4.78 20.12
C SER A 344 -22.19 -3.65 20.77
N HIS A 345 -23.53 -3.72 20.72
CA HIS A 345 -24.41 -2.74 21.36
C HIS A 345 -24.48 -2.86 22.90
N LEU A 346 -23.96 -3.96 23.48
CA LEU A 346 -24.04 -4.22 24.92
C LEU A 346 -22.74 -3.91 25.67
N THR A 347 -21.58 -4.18 25.06
CA THR A 347 -20.26 -4.04 25.72
C THR A 347 -19.35 -3.02 25.05
N GLY A 348 -19.78 -2.42 23.94
CA GLY A 348 -18.97 -1.56 23.08
C GLY A 348 -18.15 -2.37 22.06
N TYR A 349 -17.88 -1.77 20.91
CA TYR A 349 -17.25 -2.44 19.76
C TYR A 349 -15.86 -3.02 20.06
N LYS A 350 -15.03 -2.31 20.83
CA LYS A 350 -13.67 -2.77 21.20
C LYS A 350 -13.70 -4.01 22.10
N GLN A 351 -14.55 -4.01 23.12
CA GLN A 351 -14.68 -5.16 24.02
C GLN A 351 -15.29 -6.35 23.28
N ALA A 352 -16.31 -6.12 22.46
CA ALA A 352 -16.91 -7.17 21.64
C ALA A 352 -15.89 -7.83 20.70
N TYR A 353 -14.94 -7.08 20.12
CA TYR A 353 -13.83 -7.64 19.34
C TYR A 353 -12.89 -8.50 20.19
N ILE A 354 -12.50 -8.04 21.38
CA ILE A 354 -11.65 -8.80 22.31
C ILE A 354 -12.32 -10.13 22.68
N ASP A 355 -13.60 -10.09 23.07
CA ASP A 355 -14.34 -11.27 23.53
C ASP A 355 -14.46 -12.37 22.46
N ILE A 356 -14.54 -11.99 21.18
CA ILE A 356 -14.66 -12.95 20.07
C ILE A 356 -13.31 -13.40 19.51
N SER A 357 -12.24 -12.62 19.71
CA SER A 357 -10.94 -12.88 19.10
C SER A 357 -9.97 -13.55 20.06
N ILE A 358 -10.06 -13.26 21.35
CA ILE A 358 -9.09 -13.67 22.38
C ILE A 358 -9.74 -14.66 23.34
N ASP A 359 -9.15 -15.84 23.45
CA ASP A 359 -9.59 -16.89 24.36
C ASP A 359 -9.07 -16.59 25.77
N ALA A 360 -9.87 -15.90 26.56
CA ALA A 360 -9.59 -15.63 27.97
C ALA A 360 -9.92 -16.83 28.90
N SER A 361 -10.53 -17.91 28.37
CA SER A 361 -11.01 -19.05 29.17
C SER A 361 -9.97 -20.16 29.36
N THR A 362 -8.92 -20.16 28.54
CA THR A 362 -7.86 -21.17 28.60
C THR A 362 -7.03 -21.08 29.89
N ASN A 363 -6.60 -22.24 30.40
CA ASN A 363 -5.69 -22.34 31.55
C ASN A 363 -4.20 -22.19 31.18
N LEU A 364 -3.89 -21.82 29.93
CA LEU A 364 -2.54 -21.62 29.42
C LEU A 364 -1.93 -20.26 29.80
N TYR A 365 -2.65 -19.45 30.57
CA TYR A 365 -2.14 -18.23 31.21
C TYR A 365 -1.91 -18.45 32.72
N PRO A 366 -0.89 -17.82 33.31
CA PRO A 366 0.24 -17.17 32.63
C PRO A 366 1.13 -18.22 31.95
N ASN A 367 1.91 -17.81 30.96
CA ASN A 367 3.03 -18.59 30.46
C ASN A 367 4.28 -17.71 30.31
N LYS A 368 5.39 -18.33 29.85
CA LYS A 368 6.68 -17.64 29.73
C LYS A 368 6.68 -16.45 28.75
N TYR A 369 5.69 -16.33 27.88
CA TYR A 369 5.62 -15.28 26.84
C TYR A 369 4.57 -14.20 27.14
N PHE A 370 3.46 -14.55 27.78
CA PHE A 370 2.44 -13.58 28.19
C PHE A 370 1.71 -14.00 29.46
N GLN A 371 1.46 -13.02 30.33
CA GLN A 371 0.94 -13.22 31.69
C GLN A 371 -0.59 -13.26 31.77
N HIS A 372 -1.28 -12.68 30.77
CA HIS A 372 -2.74 -12.61 30.70
C HIS A 372 -3.20 -12.55 29.24
N PRO A 373 -4.48 -12.85 28.94
CA PRO A 373 -5.09 -12.54 27.65
C PRO A 373 -5.08 -11.03 27.40
N GLY A 374 -5.05 -10.60 26.14
CA GLY A 374 -5.14 -9.20 25.75
C GLY A 374 -6.44 -8.56 26.22
N ARG A 375 -6.35 -7.30 26.64
CA ARG A 375 -7.44 -6.50 27.22
C ARG A 375 -7.52 -5.14 26.54
N LEU A 376 -8.58 -4.41 26.82
CA LEU A 376 -8.78 -3.08 26.24
C LEU A 376 -7.62 -2.11 26.53
N LYS A 377 -7.06 -2.18 27.73
CA LYS A 377 -5.91 -1.36 28.14
C LYS A 377 -4.59 -1.72 27.43
N ASP A 378 -4.53 -2.89 26.79
CA ASP A 378 -3.35 -3.35 26.06
C ASP A 378 -3.43 -2.94 24.58
N MET A 379 -4.51 -2.26 24.17
CA MET A 379 -4.69 -1.70 22.84
C MET A 379 -4.08 -0.30 22.76
N GLU A 380 -3.15 -0.11 21.82
CA GLU A 380 -2.34 1.10 21.70
C GLU A 380 -2.52 1.75 20.33
N ASP A 381 -2.46 3.08 20.30
CA ASP A 381 -2.30 3.84 19.05
C ASP A 381 -0.85 3.81 18.63
N LEU A 382 -0.59 3.25 17.44
CA LEU A 382 0.76 3.20 16.88
C LEU A 382 0.81 4.01 15.58
N THR A 383 2.03 4.23 15.09
CA THR A 383 2.25 5.07 13.90
C THR A 383 1.58 4.51 12.65
N GLY A 384 1.65 3.20 12.44
CA GLY A 384 1.12 2.55 11.24
C GLY A 384 1.97 2.81 10.00
N VAL A 385 1.33 2.81 8.84
CA VAL A 385 2.00 3.01 7.55
C VAL A 385 2.44 4.47 7.39
N THR A 386 3.74 4.68 7.24
CA THR A 386 4.37 6.00 7.09
C THR A 386 4.85 6.29 5.66
N GLY A 387 4.83 5.28 4.79
CA GLY A 387 5.23 5.36 3.39
C GLY A 387 4.78 4.13 2.61
N ILE A 388 4.75 4.27 1.28
CA ILE A 388 4.45 3.18 0.35
C ILE A 388 5.53 3.10 -0.72
N GLY A 389 5.90 1.89 -1.13
CA GLY A 389 6.86 1.64 -2.22
C GLY A 389 8.32 1.89 -1.85
N ASP A 390 8.63 3.03 -1.23
CA ASP A 390 9.99 3.34 -0.82
C ASP A 390 10.40 2.46 0.39
N VAL A 391 11.68 2.09 0.47
CA VAL A 391 12.22 1.43 1.67
C VAL A 391 12.46 2.52 2.71
N THR A 392 11.42 2.97 3.41
CA THR A 392 11.61 3.83 4.58
C THR A 392 12.05 3.01 5.78
N PHE A 393 13.09 2.19 5.65
CA PHE A 393 13.81 1.80 6.84
C PHE A 393 14.55 3.06 7.26
N SER A 394 13.99 3.71 8.28
CA SER A 394 14.81 4.56 9.13
C SER A 394 16.00 3.73 9.64
N PRO A 395 17.20 4.32 9.88
CA PRO A 395 18.30 3.59 10.49
C PRO A 395 17.77 2.73 11.62
N ALA A 396 18.20 1.46 11.72
CA ALA A 396 17.64 0.51 12.69
C ALA A 396 17.56 1.10 14.13
N GLU A 397 18.42 2.07 14.43
CA GLU A 397 18.38 2.94 15.61
C GLU A 397 17.04 3.63 15.90
N GLU A 398 16.36 4.21 14.90
CA GLU A 398 15.04 4.79 15.11
C GLU A 398 13.98 3.73 15.41
N TYR A 399 14.09 2.55 14.80
CA TYR A 399 13.24 1.42 15.16
C TYR A 399 13.43 1.03 16.63
N PHE A 400 14.68 0.95 17.10
CA PHE A 400 14.99 0.61 18.49
C PHE A 400 14.36 1.58 19.50
N LYS A 401 14.19 2.86 19.13
CA LYS A 401 13.53 3.87 20.00
C LYS A 401 12.05 3.55 20.25
N CYS A 402 11.38 2.97 19.27
CA CYS A 402 9.94 2.68 19.33
C CYS A 402 9.62 1.28 19.85
N LEU A 403 10.62 0.44 20.15
CA LEU A 403 10.38 -0.90 20.65
C LEU A 403 9.90 -0.91 22.09
N THR A 404 8.93 -1.79 22.36
CA THR A 404 8.55 -2.17 23.71
C THR A 404 9.72 -2.84 24.43
N ASP A 405 9.72 -2.82 25.77
CA ASP A 405 10.79 -3.45 26.57
C ASP A 405 10.92 -4.95 26.29
N LYS A 406 9.81 -5.62 25.96
CA LYS A 406 9.80 -7.04 25.58
C LYS A 406 10.46 -7.28 24.23
N GLU A 407 10.20 -6.42 23.24
CA GLU A 407 10.86 -6.53 21.93
C GLU A 407 12.36 -6.25 22.04
N LYS A 408 12.76 -5.30 22.89
CA LYS A 408 14.18 -5.03 23.21
C LYS A 408 14.87 -6.26 23.80
N GLU A 409 14.24 -6.92 24.78
CA GLU A 409 14.81 -8.14 25.37
C GLU A 409 14.89 -9.28 24.34
N ARG A 410 13.83 -9.49 23.54
CA ARG A 410 13.84 -10.51 22.47
C ARG A 410 14.98 -10.30 21.47
N ILE A 411 15.24 -9.05 21.08
CA ILE A 411 16.36 -8.71 20.18
C ILE A 411 17.70 -8.90 20.87
N LYS A 412 17.81 -8.56 22.14
CA LYS A 412 19.03 -8.74 22.92
C LYS A 412 19.41 -10.22 22.98
N GLU A 413 18.48 -11.10 23.34
CA GLU A 413 18.67 -12.56 23.33
C GLU A 413 19.14 -13.04 21.94
N PHE A 414 18.48 -12.59 20.87
CA PHE A 414 18.87 -12.96 19.51
C PHE A 414 20.26 -12.45 19.11
N LYS A 415 20.61 -11.22 19.49
CA LYS A 415 21.95 -10.66 19.25
C LYS A 415 23.03 -11.46 19.98
N GLU A 416 22.75 -11.90 21.21
CA GLU A 416 23.65 -12.76 21.98
C GLU A 416 23.83 -14.13 21.29
N ASP A 417 22.73 -14.76 20.87
CA ASP A 417 22.73 -16.07 20.22
C ASP A 417 23.57 -16.12 18.94
N ILE A 418 23.47 -15.08 18.11
CA ILE A 418 24.23 -15.00 16.85
C ILE A 418 25.62 -14.39 17.03
N LYS A 419 25.97 -13.96 18.26
CA LYS A 419 27.17 -13.18 18.62
C LYS A 419 27.28 -11.88 17.83
N PHE A 420 26.17 -11.19 17.60
CA PHE A 420 26.04 -10.03 16.72
C PHE A 420 27.12 -8.95 16.92
N ASN A 421 27.45 -8.66 18.19
CA ASN A 421 28.43 -7.63 18.54
C ASN A 421 29.87 -8.02 18.16
N ASP A 422 30.18 -9.31 18.03
CA ASP A 422 31.53 -9.79 17.68
C ASP A 422 31.80 -9.83 16.18
N ILE A 423 30.77 -9.73 15.35
CA ILE A 423 30.89 -9.94 13.91
C ILE A 423 31.35 -8.66 13.24
N GLY A 424 32.35 -8.79 12.37
CA GLY A 424 32.84 -7.73 11.50
C GLY A 424 33.71 -6.68 12.18
N LYS A 425 34.18 -6.95 13.41
CA LYS A 425 35.12 -6.05 14.14
C LYS A 425 36.41 -5.79 13.37
N ASP A 426 36.82 -6.73 12.54
CA ASP A 426 38.07 -6.68 11.78
C ASP A 426 37.86 -6.20 10.33
N ILE A 427 36.64 -5.80 9.95
CA ILE A 427 36.34 -5.34 8.58
C ILE A 427 36.65 -3.84 8.49
N PRO A 428 37.44 -3.37 7.51
CA PRO A 428 37.64 -1.95 7.27
C PRO A 428 36.31 -1.25 6.97
N PRO A 429 36.00 -0.10 7.62
CA PRO A 429 34.69 0.55 7.49
C PRO A 429 34.37 1.06 6.08
N ASP A 430 35.41 1.32 5.29
CA ASP A 430 35.29 1.83 3.91
C ASP A 430 35.25 0.70 2.86
N GLU A 431 35.45 -0.56 3.25
CA GLU A 431 35.38 -1.68 2.32
C GLU A 431 33.92 -2.02 1.97
N GLY A 432 33.61 -2.23 0.70
CA GLY A 432 32.24 -2.49 0.27
C GLY A 432 32.14 -3.15 -1.09
N VAL A 433 30.99 -3.74 -1.37
CA VAL A 433 30.65 -4.27 -2.70
C VAL A 433 29.97 -3.16 -3.50
N VAL A 434 30.52 -2.87 -4.67
CA VAL A 434 29.92 -1.95 -5.64
C VAL A 434 29.77 -2.67 -6.96
N PHE A 435 28.52 -2.97 -7.32
CA PHE A 435 28.22 -3.85 -8.43
C PHE A 435 26.83 -3.60 -9.02
N ASP A 436 26.70 -3.73 -10.34
CA ASP A 436 25.40 -3.90 -10.97
C ASP A 436 24.97 -5.36 -10.86
N TRP A 437 24.12 -5.65 -9.87
CA TRP A 437 23.75 -7.02 -9.51
C TRP A 437 23.09 -7.77 -10.68
N PRO A 438 23.53 -9.00 -10.98
CA PRO A 438 22.98 -9.81 -12.05
C PRO A 438 21.51 -10.09 -11.78
N ASP A 439 20.74 -10.32 -12.84
CA ASP A 439 19.38 -10.82 -12.65
C ASP A 439 19.51 -12.27 -12.15
N PRO A 440 18.88 -12.65 -11.02
CA PRO A 440 18.89 -14.02 -10.55
C PRO A 440 18.46 -15.04 -11.61
N TRP A 441 17.67 -14.61 -12.60
CA TRP A 441 17.28 -15.43 -13.74
C TRP A 441 18.48 -15.92 -14.59
N ASP A 442 19.61 -15.22 -14.55
CA ASP A 442 20.82 -15.57 -15.28
C ASP A 442 21.59 -16.73 -14.62
N TRP A 443 21.21 -17.14 -13.40
CA TRP A 443 21.80 -18.31 -12.76
C TRP A 443 21.34 -19.60 -13.46
N PRO A 444 22.26 -20.44 -13.96
CA PRO A 444 21.91 -21.65 -14.73
C PRO A 444 20.97 -22.60 -13.99
N GLY A 445 21.02 -22.65 -12.65
CA GLY A 445 20.16 -23.50 -11.83
C GLY A 445 18.68 -23.08 -11.81
N LEU A 446 18.33 -21.86 -12.22
CA LEU A 446 16.94 -21.41 -12.37
C LEU A 446 16.43 -21.56 -13.82
N GLY A 447 17.30 -21.45 -14.82
CA GLY A 447 16.92 -21.42 -16.24
C GLY A 447 16.37 -22.74 -16.80
N ASP A 448 16.78 -23.89 -16.24
CA ASP A 448 16.36 -25.22 -16.71
C ASP A 448 15.05 -25.73 -16.08
N THR A 449 14.37 -24.89 -15.30
CA THR A 449 13.20 -25.27 -14.48
C THR A 449 11.97 -24.43 -14.86
N PRO A 450 10.73 -24.92 -14.60
CA PRO A 450 9.50 -24.29 -15.09
C PRO A 450 9.07 -23.07 -14.26
N TRP A 451 10.02 -22.25 -13.83
CA TRP A 451 9.72 -21.02 -13.09
C TRP A 451 9.16 -19.96 -14.03
N ALA A 452 8.34 -19.08 -13.47
CA ALA A 452 8.01 -17.80 -14.06
C ALA A 452 8.43 -16.69 -13.09
N ARG A 453 9.08 -15.65 -13.61
CA ARG A 453 9.30 -14.42 -12.84
C ARG A 453 7.96 -13.72 -12.64
N LYS A 454 7.52 -13.65 -11.40
CA LYS A 454 6.25 -13.02 -11.03
C LYS A 454 6.41 -11.56 -10.63
N PHE A 455 7.53 -11.24 -9.99
CA PHE A 455 7.76 -9.93 -9.40
C PHE A 455 9.22 -9.56 -9.50
N LYS A 456 9.48 -8.28 -9.77
CA LYS A 456 10.79 -7.65 -9.73
C LYS A 456 10.59 -6.19 -9.34
N ASP A 457 11.27 -5.75 -8.29
CA ASP A 457 11.12 -4.41 -7.76
C ASP A 457 12.46 -3.89 -7.24
N LEU A 458 12.65 -2.57 -7.33
CA LEU A 458 13.79 -1.85 -6.79
C LEU A 458 13.26 -0.72 -5.93
N ARG A 459 13.56 -0.80 -4.64
CA ARG A 459 13.11 0.18 -3.66
C ARG A 459 14.29 0.89 -3.05
N ASN A 460 14.24 2.22 -3.09
CA ASN A 460 15.27 3.06 -2.50
C ASN A 460 14.87 3.45 -1.07
N GLY A 461 15.84 3.41 -0.17
CA GLY A 461 15.77 3.90 1.20
C GLY A 461 16.78 5.01 1.45
N ILE A 462 16.86 5.48 2.71
CA ILE A 462 17.71 6.61 3.10
C ILE A 462 19.19 6.23 3.00
N ASP A 463 19.53 5.03 3.45
CA ASP A 463 20.89 4.51 3.59
C ASP A 463 21.10 3.20 2.82
N SER A 464 20.10 2.77 2.05
CA SER A 464 20.13 1.47 1.39
C SER A 464 19.20 1.42 0.18
N ALA A 465 19.47 0.49 -0.72
CA ALA A 465 18.57 0.09 -1.79
C ALA A 465 18.29 -1.41 -1.70
N VAL A 466 17.07 -1.81 -2.01
CA VAL A 466 16.61 -3.20 -1.93
C VAL A 466 16.07 -3.60 -3.27
N LYS A 467 16.68 -4.63 -3.87
CA LYS A 467 16.19 -5.25 -5.09
C LYS A 467 15.59 -6.60 -4.74
N GLU A 468 14.38 -6.83 -5.21
CA GLU A 468 13.59 -7.99 -4.84
C GLU A 468 13.08 -8.70 -6.10
N TRP A 469 13.06 -10.03 -6.03
CA TRP A 469 12.52 -10.90 -7.06
C TRP A 469 11.67 -11.99 -6.44
N ALA A 470 10.59 -12.35 -7.13
CA ALA A 470 9.80 -13.53 -6.81
C ALA A 470 9.62 -14.41 -8.04
N PHE A 471 9.93 -15.69 -7.88
CA PHE A 471 9.78 -16.73 -8.89
C PHE A 471 8.74 -17.75 -8.41
N ILE A 472 7.81 -18.10 -9.29
CA ILE A 472 6.75 -19.06 -9.01
C ILE A 472 6.82 -20.21 -9.99
N GLY A 473 6.84 -21.43 -9.46
CA GLY A 473 6.63 -22.68 -10.19
C GLY A 473 5.22 -23.21 -9.94
N VAL A 474 4.89 -24.39 -10.47
CA VAL A 474 3.53 -24.99 -10.36
C VAL A 474 3.06 -25.10 -8.90
N ASN A 475 3.95 -25.41 -7.96
CA ASN A 475 3.68 -25.46 -6.53
C ASN A 475 4.86 -24.92 -5.69
N GLU A 476 5.71 -24.11 -6.31
CA GLU A 476 6.99 -23.73 -5.72
C GLU A 476 7.14 -22.22 -5.74
N TYR A 477 7.96 -21.72 -4.82
CA TYR A 477 8.23 -20.31 -4.66
C TYR A 477 9.68 -20.12 -4.29
N ILE A 478 10.34 -19.17 -4.95
CA ILE A 478 11.65 -18.65 -4.56
C ILE A 478 11.53 -17.13 -4.48
N GLY A 479 11.80 -16.58 -3.30
CA GLY A 479 11.93 -15.14 -3.08
C GLY A 479 13.39 -14.79 -2.88
N ILE A 480 13.85 -13.71 -3.50
CA ILE A 480 15.23 -13.23 -3.41
C ILE A 480 15.18 -11.75 -3.09
N GLU A 481 15.92 -11.35 -2.07
CA GLU A 481 16.10 -9.96 -1.68
C GLU A 481 17.60 -9.69 -1.56
N ILE A 482 18.08 -8.67 -2.26
CA ILE A 482 19.43 -8.13 -2.12
C ILE A 482 19.30 -6.70 -1.62
N CYS A 483 19.80 -6.44 -0.42
CA CYS A 483 19.89 -5.10 0.14
C CYS A 483 21.34 -4.63 0.10
N VAL A 484 21.58 -3.47 -0.51
CA VAL A 484 22.88 -2.81 -0.52
C VAL A 484 22.77 -1.54 0.31
N ALA A 485 23.58 -1.42 1.34
CA ALA A 485 23.66 -0.21 2.16
C ALA A 485 24.84 0.67 1.73
N ASN A 486 24.76 1.95 2.07
CA ASN A 486 25.84 2.93 1.86
C ASN A 486 26.98 2.81 2.90
N HIS A 487 26.80 2.02 3.96
CA HIS A 487 27.86 1.65 4.89
C HIS A 487 27.58 0.30 5.56
N ILE A 488 28.65 -0.31 6.07
CA ILE A 488 28.66 -1.67 6.63
C ILE A 488 27.71 -1.81 7.83
N ASP A 489 27.69 -0.83 8.74
CA ASP A 489 26.84 -0.91 9.93
C ASP A 489 25.33 -0.88 9.61
N ALA A 490 24.91 -0.15 8.57
CA ALA A 490 23.52 -0.12 8.13
C ALA A 490 23.09 -1.50 7.61
N ALA A 491 23.94 -2.12 6.78
CA ALA A 491 23.73 -3.50 6.34
C ALA A 491 23.69 -4.46 7.54
N LYS A 492 24.70 -4.44 8.42
CA LYS A 492 24.75 -5.31 9.59
C LYS A 492 23.49 -5.19 10.46
N ASN A 493 23.04 -3.97 10.76
CA ASN A 493 21.87 -3.71 11.59
C ASN A 493 20.57 -4.21 10.99
N ARG A 494 20.48 -4.33 9.66
CA ARG A 494 19.29 -4.83 8.99
C ARG A 494 19.04 -6.32 9.21
N LEU A 495 20.03 -7.12 9.62
CA LEU A 495 19.83 -8.50 10.10
C LEU A 495 18.90 -8.60 11.32
N ILE A 496 18.59 -7.48 11.97
CA ILE A 496 17.67 -7.42 13.11
C ILE A 496 16.21 -7.23 12.64
N ILE A 497 15.98 -6.80 11.39
CA ILE A 497 14.63 -6.61 10.85
C ILE A 497 13.83 -7.92 10.78
N PRO A 498 14.39 -9.06 10.33
CA PRO A 498 13.70 -10.35 10.39
C PRO A 498 13.20 -10.67 11.79
N ALA A 499 14.01 -10.39 12.82
CA ALA A 499 13.63 -10.56 14.22
C ALA A 499 12.44 -9.68 14.62
N LEU A 500 12.37 -8.43 14.14
CA LEU A 500 11.27 -7.49 14.40
C LEU A 500 9.98 -7.82 13.64
N SER A 501 10.11 -8.41 12.45
CA SER A 501 8.97 -8.71 11.58
C SER A 501 8.09 -9.86 12.07
N THR A 502 8.58 -10.66 13.04
CA THR A 502 7.89 -11.86 13.54
C THR A 502 7.04 -11.57 14.78
N THR A 503 5.86 -12.19 14.85
CA THR A 503 5.03 -12.21 16.08
C THR A 503 5.29 -13.42 16.97
N VAL A 504 6.29 -14.25 16.62
CA VAL A 504 6.65 -15.42 17.44
C VAL A 504 7.44 -15.00 18.67
N PRO A 505 7.34 -15.74 19.78
CA PRO A 505 8.03 -15.35 20.99
C PRO A 505 9.56 -15.52 20.95
N THR A 506 10.06 -16.51 20.20
CA THR A 506 11.49 -16.80 20.08
C THR A 506 11.90 -16.60 18.63
N ILE A 507 12.94 -15.81 18.39
CA ILE A 507 13.44 -15.57 17.03
C ILE A 507 14.04 -16.88 16.50
N PRO A 508 13.55 -17.39 15.37
CA PRO A 508 13.80 -18.78 14.96
C PRO A 508 15.01 -18.95 14.04
N PHE A 509 15.69 -17.85 13.70
CA PHE A 509 16.94 -17.90 12.95
C PHE A 509 18.07 -18.47 13.80
N LYS A 510 18.85 -19.36 13.20
CA LYS A 510 20.05 -19.92 13.81
C LYS A 510 21.26 -19.56 12.99
N LYS A 511 22.39 -19.33 13.66
CA LYS A 511 23.67 -19.15 12.99
C LYS A 511 24.04 -20.43 12.23
N GLU A 512 24.36 -20.29 10.95
CA GLU A 512 24.82 -21.38 10.10
C GLU A 512 26.34 -21.52 10.10
N THR A 513 26.79 -22.71 9.70
CA THR A 513 28.22 -23.02 9.55
C THR A 513 28.72 -22.93 8.11
N GLN A 514 27.83 -22.67 7.15
CA GLN A 514 28.09 -22.76 5.71
C GLN A 514 29.11 -21.74 5.15
N LYS A 515 29.76 -20.93 5.99
CA LYS A 515 30.80 -19.94 5.63
C LYS A 515 30.39 -18.99 4.49
N LEU A 516 29.13 -18.57 4.44
CA LEU A 516 28.67 -17.48 3.58
C LEU A 516 28.81 -16.15 4.34
N GLY A 517 29.38 -15.15 3.66
CA GLY A 517 29.60 -13.82 4.20
C GLY A 517 30.38 -13.78 5.53
N HIS A 518 30.21 -12.70 6.28
CA HIS A 518 30.72 -12.56 7.65
C HIS A 518 29.77 -13.16 8.69
N LEU A 519 28.48 -13.23 8.36
CA LEU A 519 27.47 -13.94 9.13
C LEU A 519 26.44 -14.55 8.19
N SER A 520 26.13 -15.81 8.41
CA SER A 520 24.99 -16.49 7.78
C SER A 520 24.04 -17.00 8.84
N LEU A 521 22.76 -16.74 8.59
CA LEU A 521 21.62 -17.18 9.36
C LEU A 521 20.79 -18.09 8.47
N CYS A 522 20.27 -19.17 9.05
CA CYS A 522 19.29 -19.99 8.38
C CYS A 522 18.10 -20.27 9.26
N TRP A 523 16.98 -20.45 8.57
CA TRP A 523 15.74 -20.85 9.16
C TRP A 523 15.18 -22.02 8.36
N LYS A 524 15.25 -23.23 8.94
CA LYS A 524 14.75 -24.47 8.33
C LYS A 524 13.54 -25.01 9.11
N PHE A 525 12.46 -25.22 8.38
CA PHE A 525 11.26 -25.94 8.79
C PHE A 525 10.88 -26.99 7.75
N PRO A 526 9.99 -27.95 8.08
CA PRO A 526 9.60 -29.01 7.15
C PRO A 526 9.01 -28.54 5.82
N TYR A 527 8.62 -27.27 5.68
CA TYR A 527 8.02 -26.72 4.45
C TYR A 527 8.55 -25.33 4.10
N TYR A 528 9.65 -24.91 4.74
CA TYR A 528 10.18 -23.56 4.56
C TYR A 528 11.67 -23.55 4.84
N THR A 529 12.43 -22.95 3.94
CA THR A 529 13.84 -22.66 4.15
C THR A 529 14.12 -21.21 3.82
N ALA A 530 14.83 -20.52 4.70
CA ALA A 530 15.44 -19.23 4.42
C ALA A 530 16.92 -19.28 4.70
N GLU A 531 17.71 -18.72 3.79
CA GLU A 531 19.11 -18.41 3.99
C GLU A 531 19.25 -16.89 3.91
N GLU A 532 19.78 -16.28 4.96
CA GLU A 532 20.04 -14.86 5.03
C GLU A 532 21.47 -14.64 5.50
N TRP A 533 22.24 -13.86 4.77
CA TRP A 533 23.63 -13.61 5.15
C TRP A 533 24.07 -12.20 4.81
N TRP A 534 25.06 -11.76 5.57
CA TRP A 534 25.62 -10.43 5.50
C TRP A 534 27.08 -10.50 5.06
N TYR A 535 27.43 -9.68 4.06
CA TYR A 535 28.77 -9.54 3.52
C TYR A 535 29.05 -8.06 3.20
N LEU A 536 30.01 -7.45 3.91
CA LEU A 536 30.35 -6.03 3.84
C LEU A 536 29.12 -5.10 3.95
N ASN A 537 28.77 -4.34 2.92
CA ASN A 537 27.60 -3.47 2.88
C ASN A 537 26.35 -4.15 2.27
N VAL A 538 26.35 -5.47 2.09
CA VAL A 538 25.28 -6.22 1.41
C VAL A 538 24.64 -7.24 2.34
N ILE A 539 23.31 -7.34 2.28
CA ILE A 539 22.56 -8.48 2.82
C ILE A 539 21.86 -9.19 1.69
N PHE A 540 21.96 -10.50 1.73
CA PHE A 540 21.22 -11.40 0.87
C PHE A 540 20.22 -12.16 1.68
N LYS A 541 19.05 -12.40 1.09
CA LYS A 541 18.03 -13.27 1.63
C LYS A 541 17.40 -14.06 0.50
N ILE A 542 17.43 -15.37 0.63
CA ILE A 542 16.78 -16.30 -0.28
C ILE A 542 15.80 -17.13 0.54
N VAL A 543 14.58 -17.26 0.06
CA VAL A 543 13.53 -18.01 0.74
C VAL A 543 12.85 -18.97 -0.23
N THR A 544 12.48 -20.16 0.27
CA THR A 544 11.63 -21.11 -0.46
C THR A 544 10.61 -21.77 0.47
N TYR A 545 9.44 -22.08 -0.08
CA TYR A 545 8.42 -22.90 0.58
C TYR A 545 8.45 -24.36 0.12
N ASN A 546 9.51 -24.76 -0.59
CA ASN A 546 9.80 -26.15 -0.89
C ASN A 546 11.15 -26.54 -0.25
N PRO A 547 11.17 -27.31 0.85
CA PRO A 547 12.40 -27.70 1.53
C PRO A 547 13.30 -28.62 0.69
N SER A 548 12.79 -29.20 -0.40
CA SER A 548 13.60 -30.03 -1.30
C SER A 548 14.50 -29.20 -2.22
N ILE A 549 14.27 -27.89 -2.32
CA ILE A 549 15.12 -26.98 -3.08
C ILE A 549 16.34 -26.64 -2.23
N ASP A 550 17.52 -27.10 -2.67
CA ASP A 550 18.79 -26.70 -2.08
C ASP A 550 19.18 -25.30 -2.57
N LEU A 551 19.11 -24.32 -1.66
CA LEU A 551 19.45 -22.92 -1.95
C LEU A 551 20.96 -22.67 -1.93
N THR A 552 21.77 -23.58 -1.37
CA THR A 552 23.20 -23.37 -1.14
C THR A 552 23.99 -23.10 -2.43
N PRO A 553 23.78 -23.81 -3.56
CA PRO A 553 24.48 -23.51 -4.81
C PRO A 553 24.19 -22.10 -5.33
N PHE A 554 22.95 -21.63 -5.19
CA PHE A 554 22.55 -20.29 -5.60
C PHE A 554 23.12 -19.20 -4.68
N ALA A 555 23.06 -19.43 -3.36
CA ALA A 555 23.66 -18.53 -2.37
C ALA A 555 25.17 -18.37 -2.58
N ARG A 556 25.88 -19.45 -2.89
CA ARG A 556 27.32 -19.43 -3.24
C ARG A 556 27.60 -18.67 -4.53
N TRP A 557 26.72 -18.75 -5.52
CA TRP A 557 26.85 -17.97 -6.73
C TRP A 557 26.75 -16.46 -6.44
N LEU A 558 25.70 -16.02 -5.72
CA LEU A 558 25.56 -14.62 -5.31
C LEU A 558 26.75 -14.12 -4.46
N GLN A 559 27.21 -14.94 -3.51
CA GLN A 559 28.38 -14.62 -2.69
C GLN A 559 29.64 -14.42 -3.55
N LYS A 560 29.88 -15.29 -4.54
CA LYS A 560 31.02 -15.18 -5.45
C LYS A 560 30.96 -13.91 -6.29
N GLU A 561 29.77 -13.54 -6.78
CA GLU A 561 29.56 -12.28 -7.51
C GLU A 561 29.89 -11.08 -6.61
N ALA A 562 29.49 -11.12 -5.34
CA ALA A 562 29.81 -10.06 -4.38
C ALA A 562 31.31 -9.94 -4.10
N GLU A 563 32.00 -11.07 -3.88
CA GLU A 563 33.45 -11.15 -3.64
C GLU A 563 34.26 -10.59 -4.83
N ALA A 564 33.80 -10.81 -6.05
CA ALA A 564 34.47 -10.31 -7.26
C ALA A 564 34.41 -8.78 -7.41
N HIS A 565 33.53 -8.10 -6.66
CA HIS A 565 33.24 -6.68 -6.81
C HIS A 565 33.46 -5.86 -5.54
N VAL A 566 34.31 -6.36 -4.64
CA VAL A 566 34.77 -5.62 -3.46
C VAL A 566 35.66 -4.44 -3.89
N LYS A 567 35.46 -3.30 -3.21
CA LYS A 567 36.22 -2.05 -3.33
C LYS A 567 36.72 -1.67 -1.95
N ASP A 568 37.95 -1.19 -1.89
CA ASP A 568 38.59 -0.74 -0.64
C ASP A 568 37.97 0.55 -0.08
N LYS A 569 37.28 1.33 -0.92
CA LYS A 569 36.67 2.62 -0.59
C LYS A 569 35.31 2.78 -1.23
N LEU A 570 34.27 2.59 -0.43
CA LEU A 570 32.87 2.75 -0.82
C LEU A 570 32.54 4.21 -1.16
N SER A 571 33.19 5.17 -0.51
CA SER A 571 32.97 6.62 -0.71
C SER A 571 33.39 7.16 -2.08
N GLU A 572 34.09 6.37 -2.90
CA GLU A 572 34.47 6.74 -4.27
C GLU A 572 33.37 6.43 -5.31
N TYR A 573 32.25 5.82 -4.88
CA TYR A 573 31.12 5.39 -5.70
C TYR A 573 29.80 5.91 -5.12
#